data_AF-A0A366S314-F1
#
_entry.id   AF-A0A366S314-F1
#
_cell.length_a   1.000
_cell.length_b   1.000
_cell.length_c   1.000
_cell.angle_alpha   90.00
_cell.angle_beta   90.00
_cell.angle_gamma   90.00
#
_symmetry.space_group_name_H-M   'P 1'
#
loop_
_entity.id
_entity.type
_entity.pdbx_description
1 polymer ?
#
loop_
_entity_poly.entity_id
_entity_poly.type
_entity_poly.pdbx_seq_one_letter_code
_entity_poly.pdbx_strand_id
1 'polypeptide(L)'
;MSSLPDRFYIILNGLHIVKPDHDPDKRRTASVGGVFLITPTIFELQGDRLISGDRALGRFPAERPGMGPQVLVWFRKEDAHSSHPLLVKARDSKPESRFTVSPLDREGCPMSLCDDQVACWTENETALEVNVEIVPVDE
;
A
#
# COMPACT_ATOMS: atom_id res chain seq x y z
N MET A 1 4.44 -10.61 16.18
CA MET A 1 4.86 -9.21 16.33
C MET A 1 5.21 -8.71 14.94
N SER A 2 4.66 -7.58 14.49
CA SER A 2 4.96 -7.04 13.16
C SER A 2 6.44 -6.65 13.10
N SER A 3 7.12 -6.95 12.00
CA SER A 3 8.52 -6.58 11.78
C SER A 3 8.69 -5.16 11.22
N LEU A 4 7.61 -4.38 11.15
CA LEU A 4 7.65 -3.00 10.67
C LEU A 4 7.97 -2.03 11.82
N PRO A 5 8.61 -0.89 11.51
CA PRO A 5 8.66 0.24 12.42
C PRO A 5 7.26 0.72 12.81
N ASP A 6 7.15 1.43 13.94
CA ASP A 6 5.88 2.03 14.38
C ASP A 6 5.37 3.05 13.37
N ARG A 7 6.28 3.85 12.81
CA ARG A 7 6.04 4.86 11.77
C ARG A 7 7.06 4.71 10.66
N PHE A 8 6.61 4.68 9.41
CA PHE A 8 7.49 4.47 8.27
C PHE A 8 6.98 5.11 6.98
N TYR A 9 7.88 5.31 6.03
CA TYR A 9 7.57 5.60 4.63
C TYR A 9 7.56 4.29 3.83
N ILE A 10 6.71 4.24 2.81
CA ILE A 10 6.81 3.25 1.74
C ILE A 10 7.30 3.98 0.49
N ILE A 11 8.39 3.48 -0.08
CA ILE A 11 9.04 4.01 -1.28
C ILE A 11 8.99 2.95 -2.38
N LEU A 12 8.53 3.34 -3.57
CA LEU A 12 8.38 2.49 -4.75
C LEU A 12 9.29 3.05 -5.85
N ASN A 13 10.36 2.32 -6.22
CA ASN A 13 11.36 2.79 -7.19
C ASN A 13 11.90 4.20 -6.89
N GLY A 14 12.10 4.52 -5.61
CA GLY A 14 12.54 5.85 -5.16
C GLY A 14 11.44 6.93 -5.09
N LEU A 15 10.18 6.60 -5.40
CA LEU A 15 9.04 7.50 -5.33
C LEU A 15 8.20 7.24 -4.08
N HIS A 16 7.68 8.30 -3.45
CA HIS A 16 6.85 8.17 -2.25
C HIS A 16 5.38 8.02 -2.61
N ILE A 17 4.67 7.17 -1.87
CA ILE A 17 3.21 7.15 -1.92
C ILE A 17 2.68 8.50 -1.39
N VAL A 18 1.72 9.07 -2.10
CA VAL A 18 1.14 10.38 -1.80
C VAL A 18 -0.26 10.22 -1.24
N LYS A 19 -0.49 10.89 -0.11
CA LYS A 19 -1.80 11.03 0.49
C LYS A 19 -2.55 12.14 -0.25
N PRO A 20 -3.81 11.94 -0.64
CA PRO A 20 -4.56 12.96 -1.37
C PRO A 20 -4.86 14.17 -0.47
N ASP A 21 -4.43 15.36 -0.91
CA ASP A 21 -4.63 16.63 -0.19
C ASP A 21 -6.07 17.17 -0.26
N HIS A 22 -6.90 16.63 -1.15
CA HIS A 22 -8.22 17.20 -1.45
C HIS A 22 -9.35 16.17 -1.48
N ASP A 23 -10.39 16.49 -0.71
CA ASP A 23 -11.71 15.83 -0.61
C ASP A 23 -11.74 14.57 0.27
N PRO A 24 -12.20 14.68 1.55
CA PRO A 24 -12.35 13.54 2.47
C PRO A 24 -13.37 12.51 2.01
N ASP A 25 -14.31 12.87 1.13
CA ASP A 25 -15.42 12.02 0.68
C ASP A 25 -15.09 11.22 -0.58
N LYS A 26 -14.07 11.62 -1.35
CA LYS A 26 -13.70 10.89 -2.57
C LYS A 26 -12.69 9.80 -2.28
N ARG A 27 -13.08 8.56 -2.59
CA ARG A 27 -12.14 7.45 -2.81
C ARG A 27 -11.23 7.84 -3.96
N ARG A 28 -9.92 7.79 -3.74
CA ARG A 28 -8.91 8.06 -4.76
C ARG A 28 -7.94 6.91 -4.83
N THR A 29 -7.52 6.58 -6.06
CA THR A 29 -6.39 5.68 -6.27
C THR A 29 -5.16 6.28 -5.61
N ALA A 30 -4.35 5.42 -5.02
CA ALA A 30 -3.07 5.81 -4.47
C ALA A 30 -2.10 6.02 -5.62
N SER A 31 -1.36 7.12 -5.54
CA SER A 31 -0.35 7.48 -6.53
C SER A 31 1.00 7.70 -5.85
N VAL A 32 2.04 7.71 -6.67
CA VAL A 32 3.39 8.08 -6.22
C VAL A 32 3.77 9.46 -6.71
N GLY A 33 4.71 10.09 -6.02
CA GLY A 33 5.31 11.37 -6.43
C GLY A 33 6.77 11.47 -5.99
N GLY A 34 7.48 12.42 -6.61
CA GLY A 34 8.89 12.68 -6.31
C GLY A 34 9.08 13.59 -5.10
N VAL A 35 10.11 13.31 -4.28
CA VAL A 35 10.44 13.99 -3.01
C VAL A 35 10.41 15.52 -3.08
N PHE A 36 10.77 16.11 -4.21
CA PHE A 36 10.94 17.57 -4.36
C PHE A 36 9.64 18.37 -4.41
N LEU A 37 8.46 17.73 -4.53
CA LEU A 37 7.19 18.42 -4.75
C LEU A 37 6.05 17.97 -3.82
N ILE A 38 6.29 16.99 -2.94
CA ILE A 38 5.25 16.36 -2.13
C ILE A 38 5.74 16.08 -0.72
N THR A 39 4.83 16.13 0.25
CA THR A 39 5.09 15.61 1.60
C THR A 39 4.95 14.09 1.57
N PRO A 40 6.00 13.31 1.92
CA PRO A 40 5.92 11.87 1.98
C PRO A 40 4.81 11.40 2.92
N THR A 41 4.07 10.36 2.52
CA THR A 41 3.05 9.79 3.41
C THR A 41 3.70 8.96 4.50
N ILE A 42 3.49 9.36 5.75
CA ILE A 42 3.86 8.57 6.92
C ILE A 42 2.76 7.55 7.19
N PHE A 43 3.15 6.29 7.28
CA PHE A 43 2.27 5.17 7.59
C PHE A 43 2.52 4.64 9.00
N GLU A 44 1.43 4.14 9.59
CA GLU A 44 1.40 3.34 10.80
C GLU A 44 0.67 2.04 10.50
N LEU A 45 1.15 0.92 11.05
CA LEU A 45 0.42 -0.34 10.98
C LEU A 45 -0.52 -0.45 12.20
N GLN A 46 -1.83 -0.32 11.98
CA GLN A 46 -2.83 -0.54 13.02
C GLN A 46 -3.52 -1.89 12.77
N GLY A 47 -3.09 -2.92 13.47
CA GLY A 47 -3.51 -4.30 13.21
C GLY A 47 -2.96 -4.80 11.88
N ASP A 48 -3.85 -5.01 10.90
CA ASP A 48 -3.55 -5.44 9.52
C ASP A 48 -3.82 -4.32 8.50
N ARG A 49 -3.83 -3.05 8.94
CA ARG A 49 -4.18 -1.88 8.12
C ARG A 49 -3.04 -0.87 8.07
N LEU A 50 -2.77 -0.35 6.87
CA LEU A 50 -1.88 0.80 6.66
C LEU A 50 -2.67 2.09 6.86
N ILE A 51 -2.34 2.81 7.91
CA ILE A 51 -3.03 4.05 8.31
C ILE A 51 -2.10 5.24 8.12
N SER A 52 -2.65 6.36 7.65
CA SER A 52 -1.97 7.66 7.65
C SER A 52 -2.95 8.75 8.09
N GLY A 53 -2.89 9.13 9.37
CA GLY A 53 -3.85 10.07 9.98
C GLY A 53 -5.29 9.57 9.89
N ASP A 54 -6.14 10.31 9.17
CA ASP A 54 -7.56 10.02 8.91
C ASP A 54 -7.82 9.07 7.74
N ARG A 55 -6.77 8.58 7.06
CA ARG A 55 -6.88 7.71 5.89
C ARG A 55 -6.29 6.33 6.12
N ALA A 56 -6.80 5.35 5.41
CA ALA A 56 -6.23 4.02 5.30
C ALA A 56 -5.91 3.70 3.84
N LEU A 57 -4.79 3.03 3.59
CA LEU A 57 -4.43 2.51 2.28
C LEU A 57 -4.79 1.03 2.23
N GLY A 58 -5.51 0.64 1.19
CA GLY A 58 -5.89 -0.76 1.00
C GLY A 58 -6.37 -1.03 -0.41
N ARG A 59 -6.77 -2.27 -0.64
CA ARG A 59 -7.36 -2.68 -1.91
C ARG A 59 -8.88 -2.71 -1.83
N PHE A 60 -9.54 -2.38 -2.94
CA PHE A 60 -11.00 -2.42 -3.05
C PHE A 60 -11.54 -3.85 -3.24
N PRO A 61 -12.56 -4.29 -2.47
CA PRO A 61 -13.05 -5.69 -2.54
C PRO A 61 -13.79 -6.08 -3.81
N ALA A 62 -14.33 -5.11 -4.55
CA ALA A 62 -15.13 -5.42 -5.75
C ALA A 62 -14.27 -5.72 -6.99
N GLU A 63 -12.95 -5.56 -6.90
CA GLU A 63 -12.05 -5.91 -7.99
C GLU A 63 -11.99 -7.44 -8.11
N ARG A 64 -12.43 -7.95 -9.26
CA ARG A 64 -12.45 -9.39 -9.53
C ARG A 64 -11.01 -9.93 -9.52
N PRO A 65 -10.70 -10.94 -8.70
CA PRO A 65 -9.39 -11.59 -8.73
C PRO A 65 -9.06 -12.08 -10.15
N GLY A 66 -7.85 -11.79 -10.63
CA GLY A 66 -7.36 -12.27 -11.94
C GLY A 66 -7.68 -11.39 -13.15
N MET A 67 -8.18 -10.16 -12.96
CA MET A 67 -8.29 -9.15 -14.03
C MET A 67 -7.29 -8.01 -13.78
N GLY A 68 -6.08 -8.11 -14.32
CA GLY A 68 -5.17 -6.97 -14.39
C GLY A 68 -4.58 -6.50 -13.05
N PRO A 69 -3.86 -5.37 -13.09
CA PRO A 69 -3.36 -4.72 -11.89
C PRO A 69 -4.52 -4.21 -11.03
N GLN A 70 -4.43 -4.48 -9.73
CA GLN A 70 -5.45 -4.09 -8.76
C GLN A 70 -4.96 -2.88 -7.98
N VAL A 71 -5.59 -1.74 -8.23
CA VAL A 71 -5.13 -0.45 -7.73
C VAL A 71 -5.43 -0.32 -6.25
N LEU A 72 -4.45 0.20 -5.52
CA LEU A 72 -4.66 0.56 -4.13
C LEU A 72 -5.42 1.87 -4.07
N VAL A 73 -6.30 2.00 -3.09
CA VAL A 73 -7.14 3.17 -2.90
C VAL A 73 -7.06 3.66 -1.46
N TRP A 74 -7.23 4.97 -1.33
CA TRP A 74 -7.36 5.63 -0.05
C TRP A 74 -8.80 5.55 0.44
N PHE A 75 -8.97 4.98 1.63
CA PHE A 75 -10.21 4.93 2.39
C PHE A 75 -10.15 5.94 3.53
N ARG A 76 -11.31 6.33 4.06
CA ARG A 76 -11.35 6.88 5.41
C ARG A 76 -10.92 5.80 6.40
N LYS A 77 -10.22 6.19 7.45
CA LYS A 77 -9.77 5.26 8.49
C LYS A 77 -10.93 4.46 9.10
N GLU A 78 -12.09 5.10 9.30
CA GLU A 78 -13.32 4.45 9.77
C GLU A 78 -13.81 3.33 8.85
N ASP A 79 -13.59 3.47 7.54
CA ASP A 79 -13.98 2.50 6.51
C ASP A 79 -12.90 1.45 6.22
N ALA A 80 -11.75 1.49 6.89
CA ALA A 80 -10.60 0.62 6.60
C ALA A 80 -10.92 -0.89 6.74
N HIS A 81 -11.92 -1.23 7.55
CA HIS A 81 -12.42 -2.59 7.70
C HIS A 81 -13.07 -3.14 6.42
N SER A 82 -13.50 -2.26 5.53
CA SER A 82 -14.07 -2.59 4.22
C SER A 82 -12.99 -2.82 3.14
N SER A 83 -11.70 -2.65 3.45
CA SER A 83 -10.61 -2.98 2.53
C SER A 83 -10.10 -4.40 2.75
N HIS A 84 -9.36 -4.93 1.77
CA HIS A 84 -8.53 -6.11 2.01
C HIS A 84 -7.40 -5.78 3.00
N PRO A 85 -7.05 -6.72 3.90
CA PRO A 85 -5.95 -6.54 4.84
C PRO A 85 -4.57 -6.57 4.17
N LEU A 86 -3.62 -5.87 4.79
CA LEU A 86 -2.19 -5.96 4.47
C LEU A 86 -1.56 -7.16 5.18
N LEU A 87 -0.86 -7.99 4.43
CA LEU A 87 0.11 -8.95 4.95
C LEU A 87 1.50 -8.33 4.94
N VAL A 88 2.09 -8.27 6.13
CA VAL A 88 3.51 -7.94 6.29
C VAL A 88 4.26 -9.24 6.41
N LYS A 89 5.15 -9.53 5.46
CA LYS A 89 6.06 -10.68 5.55
C LYS A 89 7.49 -10.17 5.82
N ALA A 90 8.09 -10.67 6.89
CA ALA A 90 9.52 -10.51 7.12
C ALA A 90 10.25 -11.52 6.23
N ARG A 91 11.07 -11.06 5.27
CA ARG A 91 11.92 -11.94 4.47
C ARG A 91 13.38 -11.55 4.70
N ASP A 92 14.14 -12.46 5.31
CA ASP A 92 15.61 -12.60 5.49
C ASP A 92 16.55 -11.37 5.61
N SER A 93 16.09 -10.12 5.50
CA SER A 93 16.84 -8.88 5.72
C SER A 93 16.02 -7.58 5.52
N LYS A 94 14.83 -7.62 4.88
CA LYS A 94 13.94 -6.45 4.73
C LYS A 94 12.45 -6.86 4.82
N PRO A 95 11.60 -6.08 5.51
CA PRO A 95 10.16 -6.34 5.50
C PRO A 95 9.55 -6.05 4.12
N GLU A 96 8.76 -6.99 3.59
CA GLU A 96 7.95 -6.80 2.39
C GLU A 96 6.48 -6.54 2.79
N SER A 97 5.91 -5.44 2.32
CA SER A 97 4.48 -5.17 2.43
C SER A 97 3.73 -5.78 1.24
N ARG A 98 2.82 -6.71 1.50
CA ARG A 98 1.99 -7.37 0.49
C ARG A 98 0.50 -7.20 0.84
N PHE A 99 -0.35 -6.96 -0.15
CA PHE A 99 -1.80 -6.87 0.10
C PHE A 99 -2.46 -8.20 -0.17
N THR A 100 -3.37 -8.65 0.70
CA THR A 100 -4.18 -9.83 0.39
C THR A 100 -5.07 -9.58 -0.81
N VAL A 101 -5.16 -10.57 -1.69
CA VAL A 101 -6.09 -10.56 -2.85
C VAL A 101 -7.47 -11.05 -2.48
N SER A 102 -7.53 -11.83 -1.42
CA SER A 102 -8.70 -12.54 -0.93
C SER A 102 -8.47 -12.82 0.55
N PRO A 103 -9.51 -12.95 1.39
CA PRO A 103 -9.35 -13.45 2.75
C PRO A 103 -8.67 -14.83 2.83
N LEU A 104 -8.66 -15.57 1.71
CA LEU A 104 -8.00 -16.88 1.57
C LEU A 104 -6.55 -16.77 1.06
N ASP A 105 -6.13 -15.59 0.61
CA ASP A 105 -4.78 -15.34 0.12
C ASP A 105 -3.81 -15.14 1.29
N ARG A 106 -3.02 -16.16 1.57
CA ARG A 106 -1.97 -16.17 2.60
C ARG A 106 -0.61 -15.72 2.06
N GLU A 107 -0.50 -15.58 0.75
CA GLU A 107 0.71 -15.19 0.04
C GLU A 107 0.82 -13.67 0.00
N GLY A 108 -0.30 -13.01 -0.31
CA GLY A 108 -0.39 -11.59 -0.56
C GLY A 108 0.28 -11.23 -1.89
N CYS A 109 -0.21 -10.19 -2.53
CA CYS A 109 0.41 -9.64 -3.73
C CYS A 109 1.38 -8.51 -3.39
N PRO A 110 2.58 -8.50 -4.01
CA PRO A 110 3.53 -7.43 -3.82
C PRO A 110 2.95 -6.11 -4.34
N MET A 111 3.37 -5.02 -3.71
CA MET A 111 3.09 -3.68 -4.21
C MET A 111 3.90 -3.45 -5.50
N SER A 112 3.30 -2.77 -6.47
CA SER A 112 3.88 -2.45 -7.76
C SER A 112 3.35 -1.08 -8.24
N LEU A 113 3.79 -0.69 -9.43
CA LEU A 113 3.40 0.55 -10.10
C LEU A 113 2.75 0.24 -11.44
N CYS A 114 1.62 0.89 -11.70
CA CYS A 114 1.00 0.98 -13.02
C CYS A 114 0.91 2.47 -13.36
N ASP A 115 1.73 2.93 -14.30
CA ASP A 115 1.97 4.36 -14.56
C ASP A 115 2.43 5.09 -13.29
N ASP A 116 1.58 5.95 -12.72
CA ASP A 116 1.80 6.68 -11.47
C ASP A 116 0.99 6.12 -10.29
N GLN A 117 0.20 5.06 -10.51
CA GLN A 117 -0.67 4.48 -9.52
C GLN A 117 -0.01 3.31 -8.80
N VAL A 118 -0.26 3.22 -7.50
CA VAL A 118 0.16 2.09 -6.69
C VAL A 118 -0.84 0.95 -6.89
N ALA A 119 -0.35 -0.22 -7.28
CA ALA A 119 -1.16 -1.39 -7.56
C ALA A 119 -0.58 -2.66 -6.92
N CYS A 120 -1.32 -3.76 -7.01
CA CYS A 120 -0.85 -5.10 -6.71
C CYS A 120 -1.23 -6.06 -7.84
N TRP A 121 -0.36 -7.02 -8.16
CA TRP A 121 -0.55 -7.97 -9.25
C TRP A 121 -0.70 -9.39 -8.72
N THR A 122 -1.68 -10.13 -9.24
CA THR A 122 -1.79 -11.57 -9.01
C THR A 122 -0.79 -12.34 -9.87
N GLU A 123 -0.26 -13.46 -9.36
CA GLU A 123 0.92 -14.24 -9.82
C GLU A 123 1.00 -14.65 -11.32
N ASN A 124 0.00 -14.33 -12.15
CA ASN A 124 -0.03 -14.71 -13.57
C ASN A 124 0.28 -13.56 -14.55
N GLU A 125 0.53 -12.35 -14.06
CA GLU A 125 0.89 -11.21 -14.91
C GLU A 125 2.28 -10.71 -14.56
N THR A 126 3.08 -10.42 -15.58
CA THR A 126 4.46 -9.91 -15.45
C THR A 126 4.43 -8.51 -14.84
N ALA A 127 4.30 -8.45 -13.51
CA ALA A 127 4.52 -7.21 -12.77
C ALA A 127 5.94 -6.75 -13.08
N LEU A 128 6.11 -5.50 -13.49
CA LEU A 128 7.43 -4.88 -13.53
C LEU A 128 8.01 -4.99 -12.11
N GLU A 129 9.24 -5.51 -11.99
CA GLU A 129 9.93 -5.55 -10.70
C GLU A 129 10.03 -4.12 -10.17
N VAL A 130 9.33 -3.86 -9.07
CA VAL A 130 9.40 -2.58 -8.36
C VAL A 130 10.17 -2.82 -7.08
N ASN A 131 11.20 -2.00 -6.86
CA ASN A 131 11.87 -1.96 -5.57
C ASN A 131 10.95 -1.28 -4.56
N VAL A 132 10.52 -2.03 -3.54
CA VAL A 132 9.73 -1.54 -2.42
C VAL A 132 10.65 -1.40 -1.21
N GLU A 133 10.75 -0.18 -0.69
CA GLU A 133 11.54 0.11 0.51
C GLU A 133 10.64 0.62 1.62
N ILE A 134 10.85 0.08 2.81
CA ILE A 134 10.20 0.52 4.04
C ILE A 134 11.26 1.22 4.88
N VAL A 135 11.08 2.52 5.07
CA VAL A 135 12.06 3.38 5.74
C VAL A 135 11.43 3.88 7.05
N PRO A 136 12.02 3.60 8.22
CA PRO A 136 11.53 4.15 9.48
C PRO A 136 11.55 5.68 9.45
N VAL A 137 10.61 6.31 10.15
CA VAL A 137 10.69 7.73 10.45
C VAL A 137 11.59 7.87 11.68
N ASP A 138 12.79 8.41 11.51
CA ASP A 138 13.66 8.76 12.63
C ASP A 138 13.00 9.93 13.42
N GLU A 139 12.87 9.78 14.74
CA GLU A 139 12.38 10.83 15.66
C GLU A 139 13.40 11.94 15.90
#